data_AF-A0A6I0K6S5-F1
#
_entry.id   AF-A0A6I0K6S5-F1
#
_cell.length_a   1.000
_cell.length_b   1.000
_cell.length_c   1.000
_cell.angle_alpha   90.00
_cell.angle_beta   90.00
_cell.angle_gamma   90.00
#
_symmetry.space_group_name_H-M   'P 1'
#
loop_
_entity.id
_entity.type
_entity.pdbx_description
1 polymer ?
#
loop_
_entity_poly.entity_id
_entity_poly.type
_entity_poly.pdbx_seq_one_letter_code
_entity_poly.pdbx_strand_id
1 'polypeptide(L)'
;MSTLLRQHAEQQFAEELHELKKNETNSVPENWEMSPQSVVTYLMGGKLKNGFEVSPKYIGNRRLMEIAVATLVTDRALLLYGLPGTAKSWVSEHIAAAISGNSTLIVQGTAGTGE
;
A
#
# COMPACT_ATOMS: atom_id res chain seq x y z
N MET A 1 -27.39 -10.62 6.71
CA MET A 1 -26.21 -9.73 6.79
C MET A 1 -25.00 -10.59 6.44
N SER A 2 -24.34 -10.33 5.32
CA SER A 2 -23.17 -11.10 4.90
C SER A 2 -22.02 -10.82 5.86
N THR A 3 -21.52 -11.85 6.55
CA THR A 3 -20.37 -11.73 7.44
C THR A 3 -19.14 -11.47 6.57
N LEU A 4 -18.70 -10.21 6.49
CA LEU A 4 -17.44 -9.84 5.84
C LEU A 4 -16.29 -10.57 6.55
N LEU A 5 -15.70 -11.56 5.88
CA LEU A 5 -14.60 -12.36 6.42
C LEU A 5 -13.31 -11.55 6.59
N ARG A 6 -13.11 -10.50 5.79
CA ARG A 6 -12.02 -9.53 5.91
C ARG A 6 -12.50 -8.16 5.47
N GLN A 7 -12.23 -7.14 6.28
CA GLN A 7 -12.50 -5.75 5.90
C GLN A 7 -11.50 -5.29 4.83
N HIS A 8 -11.85 -4.24 4.10
CA HIS A 8 -10.93 -3.58 3.19
C HIS A 8 -9.73 -2.99 3.97
N ALA A 9 -8.57 -2.90 3.32
CA ALA A 9 -7.34 -2.44 3.97
C ALA A 9 -7.48 -1.05 4.61
N GLU A 10 -8.19 -0.12 3.96
CA GLU A 10 -8.47 1.22 4.48
C GLU A 10 -9.36 1.23 5.72
N GLN A 11 -10.21 0.20 5.90
CA GLN A 11 -11.07 0.06 7.08
C GLN A 11 -10.32 -0.65 8.21
N GLN A 12 -9.64 -1.75 7.88
CA GLN A 12 -8.89 -2.54 8.86
C GLN A 12 -7.73 -1.76 9.47
N PHE A 13 -7.07 -0.90 8.69
CA PHE A 13 -5.90 -0.12 9.10
C PHE A 13 -6.19 1.39 9.14
N ALA A 14 -7.45 1.77 9.36
CA ALA A 14 -7.89 3.16 9.36
C ALA A 14 -7.10 4.04 10.35
N GLU A 15 -6.84 3.52 11.55
CA GLU A 15 -6.08 4.23 12.59
C GLU A 15 -4.65 4.51 12.13
N GLU A 16 -3.95 3.50 11.62
CA GLU A 16 -2.57 3.66 11.15
C GLU A 16 -2.48 4.65 9.98
N LEU A 17 -3.40 4.56 9.02
CA LEU A 17 -3.48 5.48 7.88
C LEU A 17 -3.74 6.91 8.33
N HIS A 18 -4.63 7.10 9.31
CA HIS A 18 -4.96 8.40 9.86
C HIS A 18 -3.79 9.01 10.64
N GLU A 19 -3.10 8.22 11.48
CA GLU A 19 -1.93 8.68 12.22
C GLU A 19 -0.77 9.04 11.29
N LEU A 20 -0.56 8.30 10.19
CA LEU A 20 0.39 8.67 9.14
C LEU A 20 0.05 10.04 8.55
N LYS A 21 -1.18 10.22 8.06
CA LYS A 21 -1.64 11.50 7.48
C LYS A 21 -1.50 12.68 8.43
N LYS A 22 -1.70 12.47 9.74
CA LYS A 22 -1.51 13.52 10.75
C LYS A 22 -0.05 13.89 10.98
N ASN A 23 0.86 12.95 10.81
CA ASN A 23 2.30 13.13 11.03
C ASN A 23 3.03 13.49 9.73
N GLU A 24 2.29 13.88 8.70
CA GLU A 24 2.85 14.15 7.38
C GLU A 24 3.70 15.40 7.37
N THR A 25 4.94 15.28 6.88
CA THR A 25 5.87 16.41 6.75
C THR A 25 6.35 16.62 5.31
N ASN A 26 5.99 15.71 4.40
CA ASN A 26 6.43 15.74 3.01
C ASN A 26 5.30 16.18 2.10
N SER A 27 5.65 16.62 0.89
CA SER A 27 4.66 16.96 -0.13
C SER A 27 3.85 15.72 -0.53
N VAL A 28 2.54 15.89 -0.61
CA VAL A 28 1.60 14.88 -1.09
C VAL A 28 1.34 15.14 -2.59
N PRO A 29 1.58 14.15 -3.47
CA PRO A 29 1.24 14.28 -4.89
C PRO A 29 -0.24 14.53 -5.13
N GLU A 30 -0.58 15.07 -6.30
CA GLU A 30 -1.98 15.26 -6.68
C GLU A 30 -2.72 13.92 -6.73
N ASN A 31 -3.96 13.89 -6.24
CA ASN A 31 -4.81 12.69 -6.16
C ASN A 31 -4.28 11.58 -5.23
N TRP A 32 -3.29 11.88 -4.38
CA TRP A 32 -2.81 10.96 -3.33
C TRP A 32 -3.33 11.39 -1.96
N GLU A 33 -3.54 10.41 -1.09
CA GLU A 33 -4.02 10.59 0.28
C GLU A 33 -2.88 10.83 1.28
N MET A 34 -1.63 10.50 0.93
CA MET A 34 -0.42 10.73 1.74
C MET A 34 0.86 10.72 0.88
N SER A 35 1.99 11.14 1.44
CA SER A 35 3.26 11.21 0.72
C SER A 35 3.84 9.82 0.42
N PRO A 36 4.71 9.71 -0.60
CA PRO A 36 5.39 8.46 -0.93
C PRO A 36 6.12 7.82 0.26
N GLN A 37 6.73 8.64 1.11
CA GLN A 37 7.45 8.17 2.30
C GLN A 37 6.50 7.58 3.35
N SER A 38 5.32 8.17 3.52
CA SER A 38 4.30 7.64 4.43
C SER A 38 3.65 6.38 3.87
N VAL A 39 3.44 6.28 2.56
CA VAL A 39 3.03 5.01 1.92
C VAL A 39 4.07 3.91 2.17
N VAL A 40 5.36 4.20 1.99
CA VAL A 40 6.42 3.22 2.29
C VAL A 40 6.45 2.85 3.77
N THR A 41 6.25 3.81 4.68
CA THR A 41 6.19 3.56 6.13
C THR A 41 4.97 2.72 6.50
N TYR A 42 3.82 2.97 5.88
CA TYR A 42 2.61 2.15 6.02
C TYR A 42 2.86 0.68 5.64
N LEU A 43 3.55 0.45 4.52
CA LEU A 43 3.83 -0.88 3.99
C LEU A 43 4.88 -1.63 4.82
N MET A 44 5.98 -0.96 5.14
CA MET A 44 7.14 -1.58 5.78
C MET A 44 7.09 -1.56 7.31
N GLY A 45 6.11 -0.85 7.88
CA GLY A 45 6.07 -0.53 9.30
C GLY A 45 7.17 0.44 9.73
N GLY A 46 7.06 0.90 10.96
CA GLY A 46 7.98 1.84 11.57
C GLY A 46 7.36 2.57 12.76
N LYS A 47 8.15 3.42 13.40
CA LYS A 47 7.69 4.26 14.50
C LYS A 47 7.64 5.71 14.05
N LEU A 48 6.49 6.34 14.21
CA LEU A 48 6.28 7.75 13.88
C LEU A 48 6.92 8.65 14.95
N LYS A 49 7.09 9.93 14.62
CA LYS A 49 7.70 10.92 15.52
C LYS A 49 6.90 11.12 16.81
N ASN A 50 5.58 10.96 16.76
CA ASN A 50 4.69 10.99 17.91
C ASN A 50 4.74 9.70 18.76
N GLY A 51 5.56 8.71 18.38
CA GLY A 51 5.70 7.44 19.09
C GLY A 51 4.71 6.36 18.69
N PHE A 52 3.78 6.63 17.76
CA PHE A 52 2.85 5.63 17.24
C PHE A 52 3.59 4.57 16.42
N GLU A 53 3.22 3.30 16.60
CA GLU A 53 3.85 2.17 15.91
C GLU A 53 2.95 1.66 14.77
N VAL A 54 3.49 1.72 13.55
CA VAL A 54 2.86 1.25 12.33
C VAL A 54 3.30 -0.19 12.10
N SER A 55 2.34 -1.10 11.99
CA SER A 55 2.61 -2.51 11.77
C SER A 55 3.14 -2.76 10.34
N PRO A 56 4.08 -3.69 10.10
CA PRO A 56 4.52 -4.01 8.75
C PRO A 56 3.46 -4.86 8.02
N LYS A 57 3.08 -4.43 6.80
CA LYS A 57 2.14 -5.17 5.91
C LYS A 57 2.92 -6.00 4.90
N TYR A 58 4.16 -5.60 4.62
CA TYR A 58 5.10 -6.33 3.80
C TYR A 58 6.38 -6.61 4.57
N ILE A 59 6.73 -7.89 4.71
CA ILE A 59 7.99 -8.35 5.29
C ILE A 59 8.90 -8.71 4.12
N GLY A 60 9.88 -7.87 3.84
CA GLY A 60 10.79 -8.07 2.72
C GLY A 60 11.71 -6.88 2.49
N ASN A 61 12.17 -6.71 1.25
CA ASN A 61 13.13 -5.67 0.92
C ASN A 61 12.45 -4.29 0.83
N ARG A 62 12.77 -3.38 1.76
CA ARG A 62 12.31 -1.99 1.76
C ARG A 62 12.56 -1.28 0.43
N ARG A 63 13.73 -1.51 -0.18
CA ARG A 63 14.11 -0.88 -1.45
C ARG A 63 13.15 -1.24 -2.59
N LEU A 64 12.57 -2.44 -2.56
CA LEU A 64 11.60 -2.87 -3.56
C LEU A 64 10.28 -2.09 -3.41
N MET A 65 9.82 -1.87 -2.18
CA MET A 65 8.64 -1.03 -1.92
C MET A 65 8.89 0.43 -2.28
N GLU A 66 10.07 0.98 -2.00
CA GLU A 66 10.44 2.34 -2.42
C GLU A 66 10.38 2.52 -3.94
N ILE A 67 10.94 1.57 -4.70
CA ILE A 67 10.92 1.61 -6.17
C ILE A 67 9.48 1.50 -6.68
N ALA A 68 8.67 0.61 -6.10
CA ALA A 68 7.27 0.44 -6.47
C ALA A 68 6.47 1.73 -6.26
N VAL A 69 6.57 2.33 -5.08
CA VAL A 69 5.88 3.59 -4.74
C VAL A 69 6.39 4.73 -5.62
N ALA A 70 7.71 4.88 -5.79
CA ALA A 70 8.29 5.93 -6.63
C ALA A 70 7.87 5.80 -8.11
N THR A 71 7.65 4.58 -8.60
CA THR A 71 7.12 4.34 -9.96
C THR A 71 5.73 4.92 -10.11
N LEU A 72 4.86 4.72 -9.11
CA LEU A 72 3.46 5.18 -9.12
C LEU A 72 3.30 6.69 -8.92
N VAL A 73 4.30 7.38 -8.37
CA VAL A 73 4.31 8.85 -8.30
C VAL A 73 4.41 9.49 -9.69
N THR A 74 4.88 8.73 -10.68
CA THR A 74 4.94 9.14 -12.08
C THR A 74 3.74 8.60 -12.86
N ASP A 75 3.57 8.98 -14.13
CA ASP A 75 2.51 8.49 -15.01
C ASP A 75 2.71 7.02 -15.48
N ARG A 76 3.33 6.17 -14.66
CA ARG A 76 3.63 4.77 -14.98
C ARG A 76 2.77 3.82 -14.18
N ALA A 77 2.41 2.71 -14.83
CA ALA A 77 1.78 1.57 -14.17
C ALA A 77 2.82 0.67 -13.48
N LEU A 78 2.39 -0.04 -12.43
CA LEU A 78 3.17 -1.05 -11.72
C LEU A 78 2.57 -2.44 -11.96
N LEU A 79 3.40 -3.39 -12.43
CA LEU A 79 3.03 -4.81 -12.52
C LEU A 79 3.77 -5.60 -11.44
N LEU A 80 3.02 -6.24 -10.53
CA LEU A 80 3.58 -7.17 -9.55
C LEU A 80 3.54 -8.59 -10.12
N TYR A 81 4.71 -9.14 -10.46
CA TYR A 81 4.85 -10.49 -11.01
C TYR A 81 5.73 -11.38 -10.11
N GLY A 82 5.40 -12.68 -10.04
CA GLY A 82 6.17 -13.65 -9.24
C GLY A 82 5.37 -14.89 -8.86
N LEU A 83 6.04 -15.85 -8.21
CA LEU A 83 5.47 -17.14 -7.79
C LEU A 83 4.20 -16.98 -6.94
N PRO A 84 3.25 -17.93 -6.97
CA PRO A 84 2.10 -17.94 -6.06
C PRO A 84 2.53 -17.84 -4.59
N GLY A 85 1.75 -17.14 -3.76
CA GLY A 85 2.05 -16.98 -2.32
C GLY A 85 3.00 -15.84 -1.94
N THR A 86 3.54 -15.07 -2.89
CA THR A 86 4.47 -13.95 -2.62
C THR A 86 3.79 -12.61 -2.24
N ALA A 87 2.60 -12.66 -1.64
CA ALA A 87 1.84 -11.49 -1.18
C ALA A 87 1.50 -10.41 -2.24
N LYS A 88 1.55 -10.71 -3.56
CA LYS A 88 1.30 -9.73 -4.63
C LYS A 88 -0.04 -9.02 -4.50
N SER A 89 -1.13 -9.78 -4.32
CA SER A 89 -2.48 -9.21 -4.17
C SER A 89 -2.60 -8.37 -2.90
N TRP A 90 -2.01 -8.84 -1.79
CA TRP A 90 -1.99 -8.12 -0.51
C TRP A 90 -1.26 -6.78 -0.62
N VAL A 91 -0.06 -6.77 -1.21
CA VAL A 91 0.71 -5.53 -1.41
C VAL A 91 -0.02 -4.58 -2.35
N SER A 92 -0.62 -5.08 -3.44
CA SER A 92 -1.40 -4.26 -4.36
C SER A 92 -2.58 -3.57 -3.67
N GLU A 93 -3.29 -4.28 -2.82
CA GLU A 93 -4.44 -3.78 -2.07
C GLU A 93 -4.03 -2.69 -1.07
N HIS A 94 -2.93 -2.91 -0.34
CA HIS A 94 -2.39 -1.94 0.60
C HIS A 94 -1.81 -0.70 -0.07
N ILE A 95 -1.16 -0.86 -1.23
CA ILE A 95 -0.69 0.27 -2.04
C ILE A 95 -1.88 1.12 -2.50
N ALA A 96 -2.94 0.48 -3.03
CA ALA A 96 -4.15 1.19 -3.45
C ALA A 96 -4.81 1.92 -2.27
N ALA A 97 -5.01 1.24 -1.13
CA ALA A 97 -5.59 1.87 0.06
C ALA A 97 -4.77 3.07 0.58
N ALA A 98 -3.44 2.97 0.61
CA ALA A 98 -2.59 4.04 1.10
C ALA A 98 -2.51 5.23 0.13
N ILE A 99 -2.49 4.97 -1.18
CA ILE A 99 -2.37 6.01 -2.20
C ILE A 99 -3.70 6.72 -2.44
N SER A 100 -4.78 5.97 -2.69
CA SER A 100 -6.06 6.53 -3.15
C SER A 100 -7.18 6.46 -2.12
N GLY A 101 -6.92 5.89 -0.94
CA GLY A 101 -7.95 5.67 0.09
C GLY A 101 -8.96 4.59 -0.28
N ASN A 102 -8.77 3.88 -1.39
CA ASN A 102 -9.70 2.88 -1.90
C ASN A 102 -8.97 1.66 -2.45
N SER A 103 -9.01 0.56 -1.69
CA SER A 103 -8.35 -0.71 -2.06
C SER A 103 -8.97 -1.41 -3.28
N THR A 104 -10.17 -1.00 -3.71
CA THR A 104 -10.86 -1.60 -4.87
C THR A 104 -10.34 -1.10 -6.21
N LEU A 105 -9.48 -0.07 -6.21
CA LEU A 105 -8.84 0.49 -7.41
C LEU A 105 -7.63 -0.35 -7.87
N ILE A 106 -7.83 -1.67 -7.94
CA ILE A 106 -6.83 -2.63 -8.42
C ILE A 106 -7.40 -3.38 -9.63
N VAL A 107 -6.59 -3.53 -10.67
CA VAL A 107 -6.90 -4.39 -11.81
C VAL A 107 -6.07 -5.66 -11.66
N GLN A 108 -6.73 -6.79 -11.47
CA GLN A 108 -6.07 -8.09 -11.42
C GLN A 108 -6.29 -8.82 -12.74
N GLY A 109 -5.19 -9.25 -13.36
CA GLY A 109 -5.21 -10.10 -14.55
C GLY A 109 -4.46 -11.39 -14.29
N THR A 110 -4.93 -12.49 -14.88
CA THR A 110 -4.16 -13.72 -15.01
C THR A 110 -3.42 -13.68 -16.34
N ALA A 111 -2.09 -13.75 -16.32
CA ALA A 111 -1.33 -14.00 -17.53
C ALA A 111 -1.33 -15.52 -17.76
N GLY A 112 -2.23 -16.01 -18.61
CA GLY A 112 -2.10 -17.35 -19.16
C GLY A 112 -0.86 -17.39 -20.04
N THR A 113 0.21 -18.05 -19.60
CA THR A 113 1.26 -18.48 -20.53
C THR A 113 0.63 -19.57 -21.38
N GLY A 114 0.42 -19.31 -22.67
CA GLY A 114 0.03 -20.36 -23.61
C GLY A 114 1.04 -21.51 -23.49
N GLU A 115 0.53 -22.74 -23.37
CA GLU A 115 1.31 -23.95 -23.64
C GLU A 115 1.86 -23.92 -25.07
#